data_AF-A0A0X3BLM1-F1
#
_entry.id   AF-A0A0X3BLM1-F1
#
_cell.length_a   1.000
_cell.length_b   1.000
_cell.length_c   1.000
_cell.angle_alpha   90.00
_cell.angle_beta   90.00
_cell.angle_gamma   90.00
#
_symmetry.space_group_name_H-M   'P 1'
#
loop_
_entity.id
_entity.type
_entity.pdbx_description
1 polymer ?
#
loop_
_entity_poly.entity_id
_entity_poly.type
_entity_poly.pdbx_seq_one_letter_code
_entity_poly.pdbx_strand_id
1 'polypeptide(L)' 'MYTDFDQERYRERNKVETAFSVLKRRFGEELKARKYWYQVKEIKSKVILHNLTKAGQTVLSVAVWEEFNRAKIF' A
#
# COMPACT_ATOMS: atom_id res chain seq x y z
N MET A 1 -27.81 6.61 -17.56
CA MET A 1 -26.38 6.28 -17.75
C MET A 1 -25.65 7.61 -17.65
N TYR A 2 -24.76 7.80 -16.66
CA TYR A 2 -24.02 9.07 -16.54
C TYR A 2 -23.18 9.23 -17.81
N THR A 3 -23.52 10.22 -18.63
CA THR A 3 -22.91 10.45 -19.95
C THR A 3 -21.47 10.94 -19.84
N ASP A 4 -21.06 11.46 -18.67
CA ASP A 4 -19.75 12.04 -18.40
C ASP A 4 -18.96 11.30 -17.31
N PHE A 5 -19.16 9.99 -17.16
CA PHE A 5 -18.39 9.22 -16.17
C PHE A 5 -16.94 9.04 -16.63
N ASP A 6 -16.03 9.75 -15.96
CA ASP A 6 -14.59 9.58 -16.13
C ASP A 6 -14.10 8.29 -15.44
N GLN A 7 -14.09 7.21 -16.23
CA GLN A 7 -13.67 5.89 -15.78
C GLN A 7 -12.19 5.84 -15.35
N GLU A 8 -11.33 6.64 -15.98
CA GLU A 8 -9.90 6.66 -15.65
C GLU A 8 -9.69 7.28 -14.28
N ARG A 9 -10.29 8.45 -14.03
CA ARG A 9 -10.25 9.11 -12.73
C ARG A 9 -10.84 8.23 -11.62
N TYR A 10 -11.93 7.51 -11.91
CA TYR A 10 -12.49 6.55 -10.97
C TYR A 10 -11.51 5.42 -10.64
N ARG A 11 -10.83 4.86 -11.64
CA ARG A 11 -9.83 3.80 -11.44
C ARG A 11 -8.68 4.27 -10.57
N GLU A 12 -8.15 5.46 -10.80
CA GLU A 12 -7.07 6.01 -9.98
C GLU A 12 -7.52 6.27 -8.53
N ARG A 13 -8.73 6.79 -8.32
CA ARG A 13 -9.32 6.93 -6.99
C ARG A 13 -9.43 5.58 -6.28
N ASN A 14 -9.91 4.54 -6.96
CA ASN A 14 -10.06 3.21 -6.39
C ASN A 14 -8.72 2.62 -5.91
N LYS A 15 -7.62 2.85 -6.64
CA LYS A 15 -6.28 2.44 -6.20
C LYS A 15 -5.89 3.11 -4.89
N VAL A 16 -6.10 4.42 -4.79
CA VAL A 16 -5.79 5.21 -3.59
C VAL A 16 -6.65 4.77 -2.41
N GLU A 17 -7.95 4.62 -2.59
CA GLU A 17 -8.88 4.14 -1.56
C GLU A 17 -8.50 2.73 -1.06
N THR A 18 -8.12 1.84 -1.98
CA THR A 18 -7.63 0.50 -1.63
C THR A 18 -6.38 0.58 -0.76
N ALA A 19 -5.40 1.39 -1.14
CA ALA A 19 -4.16 1.57 -0.36
C ALA A 19 -4.45 2.13 1.04
N PHE A 20 -5.31 3.16 1.15
CA PHE A 20 -5.73 3.71 2.44
C PHE A 20 -6.51 2.70 3.28
N SER A 21 -7.36 1.89 2.67
CA SER A 21 -8.09 0.82 3.36
C SER A 21 -7.13 -0.21 3.97
N VAL A 22 -6.08 -0.62 3.24
CA VAL A 22 -5.04 -1.52 3.76
C VAL A 22 -4.24 -0.86 4.88
N LEU A 23 -3.87 0.42 4.73
CA LEU A 23 -3.19 1.19 5.77
C LEU A 23 -3.99 1.24 7.08
N LYS A 24 -5.28 1.58 7.00
CA LYS A 24 -6.17 1.65 8.16
C LYS A 24 -6.34 0.30 8.84
N ARG A 25 -6.51 -0.79 8.08
CA ARG A 25 -6.61 -2.15 8.65
C ARG A 25 -5.33 -2.57 9.38
N ARG A 26 -4.16 -2.20 8.85
CA ARG A 26 -2.86 -2.61 9.41
C ARG A 26 -2.40 -1.77 10.59
N PHE A 27 -2.63 -0.46 10.55
CA PHE A 27 -2.08 0.49 11.54
C PHE A 27 -3.15 1.17 12.39
N GLY A 28 -4.42 0.77 12.24
CA GLY A 28 -5.56 1.44 12.84
C GLY A 28 -5.97 2.69 12.07
N GLU A 29 -7.28 2.94 12.03
CA GLU A 29 -7.87 4.13 11.41
C GLU A 29 -7.62 5.40 12.22
N GLU A 30 -7.57 5.28 13.54
CA GLU A 30 -7.39 6.40 14.45
C GLU A 30 -5.97 6.97 14.41
N LEU A 31 -5.88 8.29 14.63
CA LEU A 31 -4.62 8.99 14.88
C LEU A 31 -4.48 9.20 16.38
N LYS A 32 -3.42 8.64 16.96
CA LYS A 32 -3.17 8.72 18.41
C LYS A 32 -2.65 10.10 18.82
N ALA A 33 -2.01 10.81 17.89
CA ALA A 33 -1.47 12.14 18.16
C ALA A 33 -2.58 13.19 18.35
N ARG A 34 -2.43 14.05 19.38
CA ARG A 34 -3.36 15.16 19.66
C ARG A 34 -3.02 16.46 18.92
N LYS A 35 -1.74 16.73 18.66
CA LYS A 35 -1.31 17.92 17.91
C LYS A 35 -1.29 17.62 16.42
N TYR A 36 -1.83 18.53 15.60
CA TYR A 36 -1.89 18.41 14.14
C TYR A 36 -0.55 18.02 13.49
N TRP A 37 0.54 18.70 13.88
CA TRP A 37 1.88 18.39 13.37
C TRP A 37 2.30 16.94 13.61
N TYR A 38 1.91 16.37 14.75
CA TYR A 38 2.21 14.97 15.06
C TYR A 38 1.27 14.00 14.36
N GLN A 39 0.00 14.38 14.14
CA GLN A 39 -0.92 13.61 13.30
C GLN A 39 -0.40 13.48 11.86
N VAL A 40 0.10 14.57 11.28
CA VAL A 40 0.72 14.56 9.95
C VAL A 40 1.96 13.64 9.94
N LYS A 41 2.81 13.68 10.97
CA LYS A 41 3.95 12.77 11.09
C LYS A 41 3.50 11.31 11.22
N GLU A 42 2.47 11.03 12.00
CA GLU A 42 1.91 9.70 12.16
C GLU A 42 1.42 9.13 10.82
N ILE A 43 0.65 9.92 10.04
CA ILE A 43 0.18 9.53 8.71
C ILE A 43 1.37 9.24 7.78
N LYS A 44 2.35 10.15 7.72
CA LYS A 44 3.55 9.97 6.88
C LYS A 44 4.30 8.69 7.23
N SER A 45 4.51 8.43 8.52
CA SER A 45 5.17 7.20 8.99
C SER A 45 4.38 5.95 8.63
N LYS A 46 3.05 5.92 8.78
CA LYS A 46 2.20 4.79 8.37
C LYS A 46 2.35 4.49 6.87
N VAL A 47 2.35 5.54 6.02
CA VAL A 47 2.54 5.41 4.57
C VAL A 47 3.94 4.89 4.22
N ILE A 48 4.99 5.47 4.79
CA ILE A 48 6.38 5.04 4.55
C ILE A 48 6.56 3.57 4.94
N LEU A 49 6.08 3.17 6.11
CA LEU A 49 6.20 1.79 6.60
C LEU A 49 5.44 0.79 5.73
N HIS A 50 4.26 1.18 5.21
CA HIS A 50 3.53 0.36 4.26
C HIS A 50 4.34 0.12 2.97
N ASN A 51 4.88 1.20 2.39
CA ASN A 51 5.67 1.12 1.16
C ASN A 51 6.93 0.28 1.36
N LEU A 52 7.64 0.45 2.48
CA LEU A 52 8.80 -0.37 2.83
C LEU A 52 8.44 -1.85 2.97
N THR A 53 7.29 -2.16 3.60
CA THR A 53 6.84 -3.55 3.69
C THR A 53 6.57 -4.14 2.31
N LYS A 54 5.90 -3.37 1.43
CA LYS A 54 5.61 -3.83 0.07
C LYS A 54 6.89 -4.06 -0.73
N ALA A 55 7.86 -3.16 -0.64
CA ALA A 55 9.17 -3.32 -1.27
C ALA A 55 9.88 -4.58 -0.78
N GLY A 56 9.96 -4.80 0.54
CA GLY A 56 10.56 -6.00 1.11
C GLY A 56 9.85 -7.28 0.68
N GLN A 57 8.51 -7.27 0.65
CA GLN A 57 7.73 -8.41 0.18
C GLN A 57 7.98 -8.72 -1.30
N THR A 58 8.09 -7.70 -2.15
CA THR A 58 8.44 -7.88 -3.56
C THR A 58 9.81 -8.53 -3.72
N VAL A 59 10.83 -8.04 -3.00
CA VAL A 59 12.18 -8.62 -3.03
C VAL A 59 12.17 -10.10 -2.62
N LEU A 60 11.47 -10.43 -1.52
CA LEU A 60 11.34 -11.81 -1.06
C LEU A 60 10.62 -12.69 -2.08
N SER A 61 9.54 -12.21 -2.69
CA SER A 61 8.82 -12.96 -3.72
C SER A 61 9.69 -13.26 -4.95
N VAL A 62 10.51 -12.30 -5.39
CA VAL A 62 11.47 -12.51 -6.48
C VAL A 62 12.52 -13.54 -6.10
N ALA A 63 13.14 -13.41 -4.92
CA ALA A 63 14.16 -14.36 -4.46
C ALA A 63 13.61 -15.79 -4.36
N VAL A 64 12.39 -15.97 -3.82
CA VAL A 64 11.73 -17.28 -3.75
C VAL A 64 11.46 -17.84 -5.16
N TRP A 65 11.04 -17.00 -6.10
CA TRP A 65 10.78 -17.42 -7.48
C TRP A 65 12.07 -17.84 -8.20
N GLU A 66 13.16 -17.11 -8.01
CA GLU A 66 14.48 -17.46 -8.56
C GLU A 66 14.98 -18.80 -8.05
N GLU A 67 14.91 -19.04 -6.73
CA GLU A 67 15.35 -20.31 -6.14
C GLU A 67 14.46 -21.48 -6.56
N PHE A 68 13.14 -21.28 -6.67
CA PHE A 68 12.23 -22.28 -7.20
C PHE A 68 12.54 -22.64 -8.66
N ASN A 69 12.84 -21.64 -9.50
CA ASN A 69 13.22 -21.87 -10.89
C ASN A 69 14.57 -22.58 -11.01
N ARG A 70 15.55 -22.22 -10.17
CA ARG A 70 16.84 -22.92 -10.10
C ARG A 70 16.63 -24.39 -9.80
N ALA A 71 15.79 -24.72 -8.82
CA ALA A 71 15.48 -26.10 -8.43
C ALA A 71 14.74 -26.91 -9.50
N LYS A 72 13.96 -26.25 -10.39
CA LYS A 72 13.26 -26.91 -11.51
C LYS A 72 14.16 -27.25 -12.71
N ILE A 73 15.32 -26.60 -12.81
CA ILE A 73 16.27 -26.79 -13.91
C ILE A 73 17.20 -28.00 -13.65
N PHE A 74 17.22 -28.52 -12.42
CA PHE A 74 17.87 -29.79 -12.03
C PHE A 74 16.84 -30.91 -11.85
#